data_AF-A0A1G9SK55-F1
#
_entry.id   AF-A0A1G9SK55-F1
#
_cell.length_a   1.000
_cell.length_b   1.000
_cell.length_c   1.000
_cell.angle_alpha   90.00
_cell.angle_beta   90.00
_cell.angle_gamma   90.00
#
_symmetry.space_group_name_H-M   'P 1'
#
loop_
_entity.id
_entity.type
_entity.pdbx_description
1 polymer ?
#
loop_
_entity_poly.entity_id
_entity_poly.type
_entity_poly.pdbx_seq_one_letter_code
_entity_poly.pdbx_strand_id
1 'polypeptide(L)'
;MTIPRTTAQDVLNLFNVTKPAGIAFDRWCNDPGKAEVVPHVMAHVTLAVYTLSPSAVEQVCLTTAHALGQVKRTVAESVKTIVDWHPSFAFTHTLHYAVETLGSLPTWQTFLNFVRTDPQAKAMLWDPVVEHVMAVHQAAGGPSLKSAWDSMGWRVGNAYYSFLREIYIVVNLRDAGLDVRMHPLADALSAFHPASRS
;
A
#
# COMPACT_ATOMS: atom_id res chain seq x y z
N MET A 1 28.57 8.20 3.72
CA MET A 1 27.30 8.63 4.34
C MET A 1 26.51 7.40 4.68
N THR A 2 25.97 7.29 5.90
CA THR A 2 25.10 6.18 6.28
C THR A 2 23.72 6.41 5.68
N ILE A 3 23.21 5.45 4.91
CA ILE A 3 21.85 5.49 4.39
C ILE A 3 20.90 5.45 5.60
N PRO A 4 19.96 6.39 5.75
CA PRO A 4 19.04 6.37 6.88
C PRO A 4 18.13 5.13 6.79
N ARG A 5 17.57 4.75 7.93
CA ARG A 5 16.48 3.78 8.02
C ARG A 5 15.38 4.36 8.88
N THR A 6 14.14 3.92 8.67
CA THR A 6 13.02 4.27 9.53
C THR A 6 12.32 3.02 9.98
N THR A 7 12.16 2.89 11.28
CA THR A 7 11.49 1.78 11.97
C THR A 7 10.19 2.27 12.59
N ALA A 8 9.33 1.33 13.02
CA ALA A 8 8.15 1.65 13.80
C ALA A 8 8.47 2.47 15.07
N GLN A 9 9.61 2.21 15.73
CA GLN A 9 10.01 2.96 16.92
C GLN A 9 10.32 4.43 16.60
N ASP A 10 10.92 4.71 15.44
CA ASP A 10 11.18 6.09 15.00
C ASP A 10 9.87 6.86 14.81
N VAL A 11 8.86 6.20 14.23
CA VAL A 11 7.51 6.78 14.05
C VAL A 11 6.85 7.01 15.40
N LEU A 12 6.91 6.05 16.32
CA LEU A 12 6.33 6.19 17.65
C LEU A 12 6.98 7.32 18.44
N ASN A 13 8.30 7.46 18.36
CA ASN A 13 9.02 8.56 19.02
C ASN A 13 8.58 9.94 18.51
N LEU A 14 8.14 10.04 17.24
CA LEU A 14 7.71 11.29 16.63
C LEU A 14 6.22 11.57 16.81
N PHE A 15 5.37 10.59 16.56
CA PHE A 15 3.91 10.77 16.50
C PHE A 15 3.21 10.36 17.79
N ASN A 16 3.78 9.45 18.58
CA ASN A 16 3.16 8.93 19.80
C ASN A 16 3.53 9.73 21.06
N VAL A 17 3.66 11.06 20.93
CA VAL A 17 4.15 11.96 21.99
C VAL A 17 3.05 12.56 22.85
N THR A 18 1.78 12.35 22.49
CA THR A 18 0.62 12.86 23.24
C THR A 18 -0.25 11.72 23.75
N LYS A 19 -0.98 11.95 24.86
CA LYS A 19 -1.92 10.95 25.40
C LYS A 19 -2.99 10.52 24.38
N PRO A 20 -3.61 11.41 23.58
CA PRO A 20 -4.52 10.99 22.52
C PRO A 20 -3.87 10.10 21.46
N ALA A 21 -2.63 10.39 21.05
CA ALA A 21 -1.89 9.55 20.11
C ALA A 21 -1.62 8.15 20.71
N GLY A 22 -1.25 8.08 22.00
CA GLY A 22 -1.07 6.82 22.73
C GLY A 22 -2.32 5.95 22.71
N ILE A 23 -3.47 6.55 23.04
CA ILE A 23 -4.76 5.84 23.03
C ILE A 23 -5.12 5.37 21.61
N ALA A 24 -4.84 6.17 20.58
CA ALA A 24 -5.09 5.80 19.19
C ALA A 24 -4.21 4.62 18.74
N PHE A 25 -2.92 4.65 19.08
CA PHE A 25 -1.99 3.56 18.82
C PHE A 25 -2.41 2.27 19.55
N ASP A 26 -2.70 2.35 20.85
CA ASP A 26 -3.15 1.20 21.63
C ASP A 26 -4.44 0.60 21.05
N ARG A 27 -5.39 1.45 20.62
CA ARG A 27 -6.61 0.99 19.95
C ARG A 27 -6.31 0.24 18.66
N TRP A 28 -5.41 0.78 17.83
CA TRP A 28 -5.02 0.13 16.57
C TRP A 28 -4.32 -1.20 16.81
N CYS A 29 -3.40 -1.26 17.78
CA CYS A 29 -2.71 -2.49 18.16
C CYS A 29 -3.66 -3.58 18.68
N ASN A 30 -4.74 -3.18 19.34
CA ASN A 30 -5.72 -4.09 19.93
C ASN A 30 -6.96 -4.34 19.03
N ASP A 31 -7.00 -3.79 17.81
CA ASP A 31 -8.08 -4.06 16.86
C ASP A 31 -7.98 -5.52 16.36
N PRO A 32 -8.98 -6.39 16.63
CA PRO A 32 -8.95 -7.78 16.17
C PRO A 32 -8.83 -7.90 14.65
N GLY A 33 -9.37 -6.96 13.89
CA GLY A 33 -9.26 -6.91 12.43
C GLY A 33 -7.84 -6.55 11.93
N LYS A 34 -6.94 -6.18 12.83
CA LYS A 34 -5.54 -5.83 12.55
C LYS A 34 -4.53 -6.78 13.20
N ALA A 35 -4.99 -7.88 13.80
CA ALA A 35 -4.14 -8.84 14.50
C ALA A 35 -2.92 -9.32 13.67
N GLU A 36 -3.10 -9.54 12.37
CA GLU A 36 -2.01 -9.96 11.46
C GLU A 36 -1.22 -8.77 10.88
N VAL A 37 -1.83 -7.59 10.85
CA VAL A 37 -1.26 -6.37 10.24
C VAL A 37 -0.28 -5.71 11.19
N VAL A 38 -0.63 -5.65 12.49
CA VAL A 38 0.16 -4.96 13.52
C VAL A 38 1.58 -5.53 13.59
N PRO A 39 1.81 -6.85 13.73
CA PRO A 39 3.17 -7.40 13.77
C PRO A 39 3.98 -7.06 12.51
N HIS A 40 3.34 -7.12 11.33
CA HIS A 40 4.01 -6.85 10.07
C HIS A 40 4.44 -5.37 9.96
N VAL A 41 3.54 -4.44 10.28
CA VAL A 41 3.84 -3.00 10.25
C VAL A 41 4.87 -2.63 11.32
N MET A 42 4.81 -3.24 12.50
CA MET A 42 5.76 -3.00 13.58
C MET A 42 7.17 -3.54 13.27
N ALA A 43 7.25 -4.64 12.51
CA ALA A 43 8.51 -5.23 12.06
C ALA A 43 9.08 -4.56 10.80
N HIS A 44 8.31 -3.71 10.12
CA HIS A 44 8.74 -3.06 8.89
C HIS A 44 9.94 -2.13 9.16
N VAL A 45 10.86 -2.11 8.19
CA VAL A 45 11.98 -1.17 8.15
C VAL A 45 11.99 -0.57 6.76
N THR A 46 11.81 0.75 6.69
CA THR A 46 11.97 1.49 5.43
C THR A 46 13.44 1.80 5.24
N LEU A 47 14.02 1.25 4.18
CA LEU A 47 15.43 1.38 3.81
C LEU A 47 15.61 1.50 2.30
N ALA A 48 15.10 0.54 1.53
CA ALA A 48 15.23 0.48 0.08
C ALA A 48 14.65 1.72 -0.59
N VAL A 49 13.54 2.27 -0.07
CA VAL A 49 13.00 3.53 -0.59
C VAL A 49 14.03 4.67 -0.53
N TYR A 50 14.83 4.73 0.54
CA TYR A 50 15.83 5.78 0.72
C TYR A 50 17.08 5.60 -0.13
N THR A 51 17.23 4.45 -0.80
CA THR A 51 18.32 4.19 -1.74
C THR A 51 17.92 4.44 -3.19
N LEU A 52 16.66 4.74 -3.46
CA LEU A 52 16.19 5.06 -4.80
C LEU A 52 16.69 6.43 -5.24
N SER A 53 17.02 6.55 -6.53
CA SER A 53 17.30 7.82 -7.20
C SER A 53 16.09 8.30 -8.00
N PRO A 54 15.99 9.61 -8.30
CA PRO A 54 14.93 10.12 -9.19
C PRO A 54 14.88 9.37 -10.53
N SER A 55 16.05 9.08 -11.11
CA SER A 55 16.17 8.32 -12.36
C SER A 55 15.65 6.89 -12.27
N ALA A 56 15.74 6.23 -11.10
CA ALA A 56 15.15 4.90 -10.91
C ALA A 56 13.62 4.97 -10.97
N VAL A 57 13.02 6.01 -10.41
CA VAL A 57 11.57 6.25 -10.48
C VAL A 57 11.14 6.54 -11.91
N GLU A 58 11.87 7.41 -12.62
CA GLU A 58 11.62 7.72 -14.04
C GLU A 58 11.68 6.46 -14.90
N GLN A 59 12.68 5.60 -14.68
CA GLN A 59 12.80 4.35 -15.42
C GLN A 59 11.59 3.42 -15.22
N VAL A 60 11.05 3.35 -13.99
CA VAL A 60 9.81 2.61 -13.71
C VAL A 60 8.64 3.23 -14.44
N CYS A 61 8.50 4.57 -14.42
CA CYS A 61 7.44 5.27 -15.14
C CYS A 61 7.47 4.99 -16.65
N LEU A 62 8.65 4.86 -17.25
CA LEU A 62 8.82 4.58 -18.68
C LEU A 62 8.56 3.11 -19.06
N THR A 63 8.77 2.18 -18.13
CA THR A 63 8.74 0.73 -18.41
C THR A 63 7.57 0.00 -17.79
N THR A 64 6.80 0.65 -16.92
CA THR A 64 5.61 0.06 -16.32
C THR A 64 4.50 -0.11 -17.36
N ALA A 65 3.93 -1.31 -17.42
CA ALA A 65 2.68 -1.50 -18.14
C ALA A 65 1.56 -0.66 -17.48
N HIS A 66 0.56 -0.26 -18.28
CA HIS A 66 -0.52 0.57 -17.77
C HIS A 66 -1.40 -0.20 -16.77
N ALA A 67 -1.31 0.16 -15.49
CA ALA A 67 -1.91 -0.59 -14.39
C ALA A 67 -3.45 -0.65 -14.40
N LEU A 68 -4.12 0.31 -15.05
CA LEU A 68 -5.58 0.34 -15.16
C LEU A 68 -6.11 -0.40 -16.41
N GLY A 69 -5.21 -0.87 -17.29
CA GLY A 69 -5.58 -1.52 -18.54
C GLY A 69 -6.50 -0.66 -19.42
N GLN A 70 -7.49 -1.29 -20.05
CA GLN A 70 -8.47 -0.60 -20.92
C GLN A 70 -9.78 -0.27 -20.20
N VAL A 71 -9.81 -0.39 -18.87
CA VAL A 71 -11.04 -0.27 -18.09
C VAL A 71 -11.35 1.20 -17.83
N LYS A 72 -12.51 1.66 -18.33
CA LYS A 72 -13.01 3.00 -18.01
C LYS A 72 -13.36 3.10 -16.54
N ARG A 73 -13.03 4.22 -15.91
CA ARG A 73 -13.34 4.51 -14.51
C ARG A 73 -14.81 4.24 -14.16
N THR A 74 -15.75 4.70 -14.98
CA THR A 74 -17.19 4.50 -14.76
C THR A 74 -17.61 3.03 -14.71
N VAL A 75 -16.88 2.16 -15.41
CA VAL A 75 -17.12 0.71 -15.41
C VAL A 75 -16.50 0.09 -14.16
N ALA A 76 -15.24 0.42 -13.84
CA ALA A 76 -14.58 -0.08 -12.64
C ALA A 76 -15.29 0.31 -11.34
N GLU A 77 -15.79 1.55 -11.25
CA GLU A 77 -16.48 2.06 -10.06
C GLU A 77 -17.94 1.61 -9.97
N SER A 78 -18.47 0.89 -10.98
CA SER A 78 -19.85 0.37 -10.96
C SER A 78 -20.03 -0.79 -9.98
N VAL A 79 -18.96 -1.54 -9.68
CA VAL A 79 -19.00 -2.65 -8.71
C VAL A 79 -18.68 -2.12 -7.31
N LYS A 80 -19.68 -1.51 -6.66
CA LYS A 80 -19.48 -0.82 -5.37
C LYS A 80 -18.87 -1.68 -4.27
N THR A 81 -19.22 -2.96 -4.20
CA THR A 81 -18.63 -3.89 -3.22
C THR A 81 -17.13 -4.08 -3.38
N ILE A 82 -16.58 -3.86 -4.57
CA ILE A 82 -15.14 -3.85 -4.82
C ILE A 82 -14.53 -2.48 -4.52
N VAL A 83 -15.23 -1.39 -4.84
CA VAL A 83 -14.80 -0.02 -4.50
C VAL A 83 -14.65 0.14 -2.99
N ASP A 84 -15.65 -0.32 -2.24
CA ASP A 84 -15.79 -0.15 -0.79
C ASP A 84 -15.13 -1.28 0.03
N TRP A 85 -14.41 -2.19 -0.63
CA TRP A 85 -13.75 -3.30 0.08
C TRP A 85 -12.60 -2.79 0.95
N HIS A 86 -12.38 -3.30 2.15
CA HIS A 86 -11.28 -2.84 3.01
C HIS A 86 -10.48 -4.07 3.46
N PRO A 87 -9.44 -4.48 2.73
CA PRO A 87 -8.60 -5.61 3.14
C PRO A 87 -7.91 -5.32 4.48
N SER A 88 -7.55 -6.39 5.21
CA SER A 88 -6.82 -6.27 6.47
C SER A 88 -5.56 -5.43 6.28
N PHE A 89 -4.73 -5.81 5.30
CA PHE A 89 -3.58 -5.03 4.84
C PHE A 89 -4.02 -3.96 3.85
N ALA A 90 -3.64 -2.70 4.11
CA ALA A 90 -3.77 -1.65 3.11
C ALA A 90 -2.85 -1.95 1.91
N PHE A 91 -3.25 -1.53 0.71
CA PHE A 91 -2.44 -1.74 -0.50
C PHE A 91 -1.03 -1.15 -0.38
N THR A 92 -0.89 -0.02 0.32
CA THR A 92 0.40 0.61 0.61
C THR A 92 1.32 -0.30 1.43
N HIS A 93 0.79 -1.10 2.36
CA HIS A 93 1.60 -2.06 3.12
C HIS A 93 2.25 -3.10 2.19
N THR A 94 1.48 -3.66 1.26
CA THR A 94 2.01 -4.64 0.29
C THR A 94 3.02 -4.00 -0.67
N LEU A 95 2.80 -2.75 -1.08
CA LEU A 95 3.72 -2.03 -1.96
C LEU A 95 5.05 -1.70 -1.25
N HIS A 96 4.99 -1.23 -0.01
CA HIS A 96 6.16 -1.05 0.84
C HIS A 96 6.93 -2.35 1.04
N TYR A 97 6.21 -3.43 1.38
CA TYR A 97 6.81 -4.75 1.50
C TYR A 97 7.52 -5.17 0.20
N ALA A 98 6.87 -4.99 -0.96
CA ALA A 98 7.47 -5.30 -2.25
C ALA A 98 8.76 -4.50 -2.52
N VAL A 99 8.77 -3.19 -2.27
CA VAL A 99 9.97 -2.36 -2.48
C VAL A 99 11.12 -2.81 -1.58
N GLU A 100 10.85 -3.04 -0.30
CA GLU A 100 11.88 -3.45 0.66
C GLU A 100 12.41 -4.86 0.38
N THR A 101 11.54 -5.81 -0.02
CA THR A 101 11.95 -7.17 -0.38
C THR A 101 12.71 -7.22 -1.70
N LEU A 102 12.29 -6.45 -2.71
CA LEU A 102 12.94 -6.42 -4.02
C LEU A 102 14.18 -5.51 -4.05
N GLY A 103 14.39 -4.69 -3.03
CA GLY A 103 15.46 -3.69 -2.97
C GLY A 103 15.36 -2.62 -4.07
N SER A 104 14.21 -2.51 -4.73
CA SER A 104 14.00 -1.64 -5.88
C SER A 104 12.50 -1.34 -6.06
N LEU A 105 12.19 -0.25 -6.76
CA LEU A 105 10.82 0.11 -7.08
C LEU A 105 10.28 -0.81 -8.21
N PRO A 106 9.24 -1.62 -7.98
CA PRO A 106 8.75 -2.53 -9.01
C PRO A 106 7.94 -1.80 -10.08
N THR A 107 8.09 -2.25 -11.33
CA THR A 107 7.09 -1.99 -12.38
C THR A 107 5.76 -2.67 -12.02
N TRP A 108 4.65 -2.27 -12.65
CA TRP A 108 3.34 -2.90 -12.43
C TRP A 108 3.37 -4.41 -12.66
N GLN A 109 4.01 -4.86 -13.75
CA GLN A 109 4.14 -6.29 -14.06
C GLN A 109 5.00 -7.03 -13.06
N THR A 110 6.09 -6.43 -12.57
CA THR A 110 6.93 -6.99 -11.51
C THR A 110 6.15 -7.11 -10.21
N PHE A 111 5.40 -6.08 -9.83
CA PHE A 111 4.56 -6.07 -8.63
C PHE A 111 3.48 -7.14 -8.71
N LEU A 112 2.75 -7.25 -9.83
CA LEU A 112 1.74 -8.28 -10.02
C LEU A 112 2.32 -9.70 -9.97
N ASN A 113 3.51 -9.92 -10.52
CA ASN A 113 4.19 -11.21 -10.39
C ASN A 113 4.56 -11.47 -8.92
N PHE A 114 5.18 -10.49 -8.26
CA PHE A 114 5.61 -10.59 -6.87
C PHE A 114 4.46 -10.98 -5.94
N VAL A 115 3.32 -10.28 -6.02
CA VAL A 115 2.16 -10.60 -5.16
C VAL A 115 1.53 -11.96 -5.45
N ARG A 116 1.81 -12.59 -6.60
CA ARG A 116 1.34 -13.94 -6.93
C ARG A 116 2.29 -15.03 -6.46
N THR A 117 3.59 -14.73 -6.42
CA THR A 117 4.64 -15.75 -6.23
C THR A 117 5.29 -15.70 -4.85
N ASP A 118 5.40 -14.52 -4.23
CA ASP A 118 5.93 -14.40 -2.88
C ASP A 118 4.88 -14.80 -1.84
N PRO A 119 5.17 -15.74 -0.91
CA PRO A 119 4.18 -16.24 0.04
C PRO A 119 3.53 -15.16 0.91
N GLN A 120 4.33 -14.21 1.39
CA GLN A 120 3.85 -13.16 2.29
C GLN A 120 3.02 -12.13 1.52
N ALA A 121 3.51 -11.65 0.37
CA ALA A 121 2.79 -10.71 -0.47
C ALA A 121 1.48 -11.32 -1.00
N LYS A 122 1.49 -12.63 -1.27
CA LYS A 122 0.30 -13.38 -1.68
C LYS A 122 -0.77 -13.42 -0.59
N ALA A 123 -0.39 -13.71 0.65
CA ALA A 123 -1.29 -13.67 1.79
C ALA A 123 -1.79 -12.24 2.09
N MET A 124 -0.94 -11.22 1.93
CA MET A 124 -1.31 -9.83 2.18
C MET A 124 -2.32 -9.27 1.16
N LEU A 125 -2.23 -9.68 -0.11
CA LEU A 125 -3.00 -9.05 -1.20
C LEU A 125 -3.66 -10.04 -2.15
N TRP A 126 -2.90 -10.95 -2.76
CA TRP A 126 -3.42 -11.74 -3.88
C TRP A 126 -4.54 -12.69 -3.48
N ASP A 127 -4.34 -13.48 -2.41
CA ASP A 127 -5.36 -14.43 -1.95
C ASP A 127 -6.63 -13.69 -1.48
N PRO A 128 -6.56 -12.61 -0.66
CA PRO A 128 -7.73 -11.79 -0.33
C PRO A 128 -8.43 -11.18 -1.57
N VAL A 129 -7.67 -10.75 -2.57
CA VAL A 129 -8.21 -10.24 -3.84
C VAL A 129 -8.99 -11.34 -4.57
N VAL A 130 -8.43 -12.53 -4.72
CA VAL A 130 -9.08 -13.67 -5.38
C VAL A 130 -10.36 -14.03 -4.64
N GLU A 131 -10.29 -14.17 -3.33
CA GLU A 131 -11.45 -14.49 -2.49
C GLU A 131 -12.56 -13.45 -2.66
N HIS A 132 -12.24 -12.16 -2.53
CA HIS A 132 -13.24 -11.09 -2.62
C HIS A 132 -13.85 -10.98 -4.01
N VAL A 133 -13.05 -11.12 -5.07
CA VAL A 133 -13.55 -11.13 -6.45
C VAL A 133 -14.51 -12.29 -6.68
N MET A 134 -14.16 -13.50 -6.21
CA MET A 134 -15.02 -14.68 -6.35
C MET A 134 -16.31 -14.52 -5.56
N ALA A 135 -16.26 -14.01 -4.33
CA ALA A 135 -17.44 -13.74 -3.51
C ALA A 135 -18.38 -12.73 -4.17
N VAL A 136 -17.85 -11.64 -4.71
CA VAL A 136 -18.64 -10.61 -5.41
C VAL A 136 -19.27 -11.17 -6.70
N HIS A 137 -18.52 -11.97 -7.46
CA HIS A 137 -19.03 -12.61 -8.67
C HIS A 137 -20.16 -13.61 -8.37
N GLN A 138 -20.04 -14.40 -7.31
CA GLN A 138 -20.99 -15.45 -6.95
C GLN A 138 -22.22 -14.94 -6.19
N ALA A 139 -22.23 -13.69 -5.74
CA ALA A 139 -23.39 -13.07 -5.10
C ALA A 139 -24.61 -13.04 -6.05
N ALA A 140 -25.83 -13.11 -5.48
CA ALA A 140 -27.04 -13.01 -6.26
C ALA A 140 -27.12 -11.65 -6.99
N GLY A 141 -27.21 -11.68 -8.32
CA GLY A 141 -27.13 -10.47 -9.16
C GLY A 141 -25.72 -9.88 -9.28
N GLY A 142 -24.68 -10.64 -8.92
CA GLY A 142 -23.28 -10.25 -9.05
C GLY A 142 -22.87 -9.98 -10.50
N PRO A 143 -21.82 -9.16 -10.70
CA PRO A 143 -21.30 -8.87 -12.03
C PRO A 143 -20.66 -10.12 -12.67
N SER A 144 -20.36 -10.04 -13.97
CA SER A 144 -19.53 -11.06 -14.61
C SER A 144 -18.16 -11.15 -13.95
N LEU A 145 -17.55 -12.34 -13.96
CA LEU A 145 -16.22 -12.56 -13.39
C LEU A 145 -15.19 -11.58 -13.97
N LYS A 146 -15.26 -11.32 -15.28
CA LYS A 146 -14.41 -10.33 -15.94
C LYS A 146 -14.61 -8.92 -15.37
N SER A 147 -15.85 -8.48 -15.20
CA SER A 147 -16.14 -7.14 -14.66
C SER A 147 -15.65 -6.99 -13.21
N ALA A 148 -15.78 -8.03 -12.39
CA ALA A 148 -15.25 -8.05 -11.03
C ALA A 148 -13.71 -7.93 -11.02
N TRP A 149 -13.02 -8.72 -11.85
CA TRP A 149 -11.57 -8.64 -12.00
C TRP A 149 -11.08 -7.30 -12.55
N ASP A 150 -11.77 -6.76 -13.56
CA ASP A 150 -11.45 -5.45 -14.14
C ASP A 150 -11.58 -4.34 -13.09
N SER A 151 -12.64 -4.38 -12.27
CA SER A 151 -12.87 -3.42 -11.19
C SER A 151 -11.82 -3.52 -10.09
N MET A 152 -11.46 -4.75 -9.69
CA MET A 152 -10.43 -4.97 -8.67
C MET A 152 -9.04 -4.57 -9.19
N GLY A 153 -8.71 -4.95 -10.42
CA GLY A 153 -7.46 -4.56 -11.08
C GLY A 153 -7.32 -3.05 -11.18
N TRP A 154 -8.39 -2.34 -11.56
CA TRP A 154 -8.42 -0.88 -11.58
C TRP A 154 -8.15 -0.29 -10.18
N ARG A 155 -8.73 -0.87 -9.14
CA ARG A 155 -8.53 -0.40 -7.77
C ARG A 155 -7.09 -0.59 -7.28
N VAL A 156 -6.52 -1.78 -7.46
CA VAL A 156 -5.12 -2.06 -7.11
C VAL A 156 -4.17 -1.21 -7.95
N GLY A 157 -4.47 -1.02 -9.24
CA GLY A 157 -3.69 -0.17 -10.14
C GLY A 157 -3.67 1.31 -9.73
N ASN A 158 -4.79 1.84 -9.22
CA ASN A 158 -4.80 3.20 -8.65
C ASN A 158 -3.93 3.31 -7.39
N ALA A 159 -3.98 2.32 -6.51
CA ALA A 159 -3.12 2.30 -5.34
C ALA A 159 -1.63 2.26 -5.73
N TYR A 160 -1.28 1.46 -6.74
CA TYR A 160 0.07 1.43 -7.33
C TYR A 160 0.51 2.80 -7.85
N TYR A 161 -0.32 3.51 -8.61
CA TYR A 161 0.02 4.85 -9.11
C TYR A 161 0.11 5.90 -8.00
N SER A 162 -0.76 5.84 -6.99
CA SER A 162 -0.67 6.73 -5.83
C SER A 162 0.65 6.52 -5.09
N PHE A 163 1.05 5.27 -4.87
CA PHE A 163 2.34 4.95 -4.25
C PHE A 163 3.53 5.38 -5.11
N LEU A 164 3.50 5.13 -6.43
CA LEU A 164 4.57 5.59 -7.34
C LEU A 164 4.77 7.11 -7.27
N ARG A 165 3.68 7.88 -7.17
CA ARG A 165 3.73 9.34 -7.00
C ARG A 165 4.30 9.75 -5.65
N GLU A 166 3.95 9.03 -4.58
CA GLU A 166 4.51 9.27 -3.25
C GLU A 166 6.02 9.02 -3.22
N ILE A 167 6.48 7.90 -3.79
CA ILE A 167 7.90 7.58 -3.91
C ILE A 167 8.63 8.63 -4.76
N TYR A 168 8.02 9.08 -5.87
CA TYR A 168 8.57 10.18 -6.66
C TYR A 168 8.83 11.43 -5.81
N ILE A 169 7.86 11.83 -4.97
CA ILE A 169 7.99 13.00 -4.09
C ILE A 169 9.11 12.77 -3.06
N VAL A 170 9.09 11.64 -2.35
CA VAL A 170 10.09 11.32 -1.32
C VAL A 170 11.49 11.34 -1.90
N VAL A 171 11.70 10.68 -3.04
CA VAL A 171 13.00 10.55 -3.68
C VAL A 171 13.52 11.90 -4.18
N ASN A 172 12.69 12.72 -4.83
CA ASN A 172 13.10 14.04 -5.31
C ASN A 172 13.41 15.03 -4.18
N LEU A 173 12.61 15.03 -3.09
CA LEU A 173 12.88 15.91 -1.95
C LEU A 173 14.18 15.51 -1.23
N ARG A 174 14.46 14.20 -1.12
CA ARG A 174 15.71 13.70 -0.55
C ARG A 174 16.91 14.02 -1.42
N ASP A 175 16.78 13.91 -2.74
CA ASP A 175 17.83 14.31 -3.69
C ASP A 175 18.14 15.81 -3.57
N ALA A 176 17.13 16.64 -3.30
CA ALA A 176 17.27 18.06 -2.98
C ALA A 176 17.86 18.35 -1.57
N GLY A 177 18.22 17.32 -0.79
CA GLY A 177 18.85 17.46 0.52
C GLY A 177 17.89 17.56 1.71
N LEU A 178 16.59 17.33 1.53
CA LEU A 178 15.62 17.30 2.63
C LEU A 178 15.58 15.93 3.30
N ASP A 179 15.56 15.90 4.64
CA ASP A 179 15.38 14.65 5.40
C ASP A 179 13.90 14.23 5.43
N VAL A 180 13.40 13.76 4.28
CA VAL A 180 12.06 13.16 4.20
C VAL A 180 12.14 11.70 4.63
N ARG A 181 11.27 11.34 5.57
CA ARG A 181 11.13 9.99 6.09
C ARG A 181 9.70 9.49 5.92
N MET A 182 9.54 8.20 5.68
CA MET A 182 8.26 7.52 5.53
C MET A 182 8.30 6.16 6.24
N HIS A 183 7.13 5.67 6.62
CA HIS A 183 6.94 4.35 7.20
C HIS A 183 5.45 4.01 7.22
N PRO A 184 5.02 2.77 6.91
CA PRO A 184 3.60 2.39 6.90
C PRO A 184 2.82 2.70 8.19
N LEU A 185 3.50 2.65 9.35
CA LEU A 185 2.88 2.99 10.64
C LEU A 185 2.42 4.46 10.71
N ALA A 186 3.11 5.39 10.02
CA ALA A 186 2.73 6.80 10.04
C ALA A 186 1.33 7.00 9.43
N ASP A 187 1.02 6.29 8.33
CA ASP A 187 -0.30 6.34 7.70
C ASP A 187 -1.38 5.74 8.60
N ALA A 188 -1.07 4.61 9.25
CA ALA A 188 -1.98 3.97 10.20
C ALA A 188 -2.35 4.93 11.34
N LEU A 189 -1.36 5.60 11.96
CA LEU A 189 -1.61 6.55 13.05
C LEU A 189 -2.32 7.82 12.61
N SER A 190 -2.03 8.32 11.41
CA SER A 190 -2.69 9.51 10.83
C SER A 190 -4.18 9.29 10.60
N ALA A 191 -4.58 8.07 10.23
CA ALA A 191 -5.98 7.71 9.98
C ALA A 191 -6.85 7.74 11.24
N PHE A 192 -6.27 7.62 12.44
CA PHE A 192 -7.01 7.65 13.71
C PHE A 192 -7.00 9.02 14.41
N HIS A 193 -6.39 10.05 13.79
CA HIS A 193 -6.45 11.40 14.33
C HIS A 193 -7.90 11.94 14.25
N PRO A 194 -8.47 12.56 15.30
CA PRO A 194 -9.86 13.03 15.29
C PRO A 194 -10.22 13.96 14.11
N ALA A 195 -9.22 14.63 13.52
CA ALA A 195 -9.40 15.53 12.38
C ALA A 195 -9.62 14.81 11.02
N SER A 196 -9.34 13.51 10.90
CA SER A 196 -9.51 12.76 9.65
C SER A 196 -10.93 12.18 9.46
N ARG A 197 -11.85 12.43 10.42
CA ARG A 197 -13.27 12.04 10.36
C ARG A 197 -14.19 13.24 10.08
N SER A 198 -13.72 14.23 9.31
CA SER A 198 -14.52 15.37 8.85
C SER A 198 -14.99 15.21 7.41
#